data_AF-A0A820Q9D3-F1
#
_entry.id   AF-A0A820Q9D3-F1
#
_cell.length_a   1.000
_cell.length_b   1.000
_cell.length_c   1.000
_cell.angle_alpha   90.00
_cell.angle_beta   90.00
_cell.angle_gamma   90.00
#
_symmetry.space_group_name_H-M   'P 1'
#
loop_
_entity.id
_entity.type
_entity.pdbx_description
1 polymer ?
#
loop_
_entity_poly.entity_id
_entity_poly.type
_entity_poly.pdbx_seq_one_letter_code
_entity_poly.pdbx_strand_id
1 'polypeptide(L)'
;ESIDELNEYLALLCKTSAKLAQFLMKISQMQHDDPFVSEMDRMIDEENVISQGETTRDLNKKLMEKLKQLKTYYQKQKNQTERNQSTSNLAEIYNLLNVLNGIPMVSIQLDAIKNYQQTLLESNQRDISTTKTK
;
A
#
# COMPACT_ATOMS: atom_id res chain seq x y z
N GLU A 1 -15.11 14.93 -1.01
CA GLU A 1 -15.00 13.84 -2.00
C GLU A 1 -16.30 13.06 -2.00
N SER A 2 -16.82 12.69 -3.17
CA SER A 2 -17.99 11.80 -3.24
C SER A 2 -17.56 10.35 -2.99
N ILE A 3 -18.52 9.47 -2.64
CA ILE A 3 -18.24 8.03 -2.48
C ILE A 3 -17.73 7.41 -3.81
N ASP A 4 -18.24 7.91 -4.94
CA ASP A 4 -17.84 7.43 -6.26
C ASP A 4 -16.41 7.84 -6.60
N GLU A 5 -16.05 9.09 -6.30
CA GLU A 5 -14.68 9.61 -6.46
C GLU A 5 -13.67 8.82 -5.60
N LEU A 6 -14.04 8.50 -4.36
CA LEU A 6 -13.21 7.65 -3.49
C LEU A 6 -13.04 6.23 -4.04
N ASN A 7 -14.10 5.64 -4.60
CA ASN A 7 -14.03 4.31 -5.22
C ASN A 7 -13.12 4.30 -6.45
N GLU A 8 -13.12 5.37 -7.24
CA GLU A 8 -12.22 5.53 -8.39
C GLU A 8 -10.75 5.64 -7.93
N TYR A 9 -10.48 6.43 -6.89
CA TYR A 9 -9.14 6.55 -6.30
C TYR A 9 -8.63 5.21 -5.76
N LEU A 10 -9.47 4.47 -5.05
CA LEU A 10 -9.12 3.13 -4.55
C LEU A 10 -8.84 2.14 -5.69
N ALA A 11 -9.64 2.18 -6.77
CA ALA A 11 -9.40 1.34 -7.93
C ALA A 11 -8.06 1.66 -8.62
N LEU A 12 -7.73 2.96 -8.73
CA LEU A 12 -6.45 3.43 -9.28
C LEU A 12 -5.26 3.01 -8.42
N LEU A 13 -5.39 3.14 -7.09
CA LEU A 13 -4.39 2.66 -6.13
C LEU A 13 -4.14 1.17 -6.29
N CYS A 14 -5.18 0.33 -6.26
CA CYS A 14 -5.04 -1.12 -6.43
C CYS A 14 -4.37 -1.50 -7.77
N LYS A 15 -4.75 -0.83 -8.87
CA LYS A 15 -4.14 -1.08 -10.18
C LYS A 15 -2.65 -0.72 -10.20
N THR A 16 -2.29 0.42 -9.61
CA THR A 16 -0.90 0.88 -9.55
C THR A 16 -0.06 -0.03 -8.68
N SER A 17 -0.55 -0.41 -7.50
CA SER A 17 0.11 -1.37 -6.62
C SER A 17 0.32 -2.73 -7.28
N ALA A 18 -0.65 -3.23 -8.04
CA ALA A 18 -0.51 -4.51 -8.74
C ALA A 18 0.58 -4.46 -9.83
N LYS A 19 0.65 -3.35 -10.59
CA LYS A 19 1.71 -3.13 -11.59
C LYS A 19 3.09 -3.00 -10.95
N LEU A 20 3.18 -2.27 -9.83
CA LEU A 20 4.42 -2.11 -9.08
C LEU A 20 4.90 -3.45 -8.49
N ALA A 21 4.01 -4.22 -7.86
CA ALA A 21 4.34 -5.52 -7.30
C ALA A 21 4.86 -6.48 -8.37
N GLN A 22 4.20 -6.55 -9.53
CA GLN A 22 4.66 -7.37 -10.65
C GLN A 22 6.04 -6.94 -11.17
N PHE A 23 6.29 -5.63 -11.28
CA PHE A 23 7.59 -5.09 -11.67
C PHE A 23 8.68 -5.47 -10.66
N LEU A 24 8.40 -5.32 -9.36
CA LEU A 24 9.33 -5.67 -8.30
C LEU A 24 9.63 -7.17 -8.28
N MET A 25 8.61 -8.04 -8.38
CA MET A 25 8.79 -9.50 -8.44
C MET A 25 9.67 -9.94 -9.62
N LYS A 26 9.58 -9.24 -10.76
CA LYS A 26 10.44 -9.51 -11.92
C LYS A 26 11.90 -9.11 -11.68
N ILE A 27 12.15 -8.03 -10.94
CA ILE A 27 13.50 -7.51 -10.68
C ILE A 27 14.18 -8.23 -9.51
N SER A 28 13.45 -8.50 -8.44
CA SER A 28 14.00 -9.06 -7.21
C SER A 28 14.23 -10.57 -7.28
N GLN A 29 13.75 -11.25 -8.33
CA GLN A 29 13.66 -12.73 -8.41
C GLN A 29 12.92 -13.38 -7.22
N MET A 30 12.33 -12.59 -6.32
CA MET A 30 11.54 -13.08 -5.20
C MET A 30 10.15 -13.42 -5.72
N GLN A 31 9.97 -14.69 -6.10
CA GLN A 31 8.67 -15.21 -6.53
C GLN A 31 7.70 -15.43 -5.37
N HIS A 32 8.15 -15.37 -4.12
CA HIS A 32 7.46 -16.12 -3.07
C HIS A 32 6.54 -15.38 -2.13
N ASP A 33 6.61 -14.06 -1.97
CA ASP A 33 5.59 -13.36 -1.17
C ASP A 33 5.29 -11.98 -1.74
N ASP A 34 4.00 -11.71 -1.95
CA ASP A 34 3.52 -10.41 -2.38
C ASP A 34 3.28 -9.52 -1.16
N PRO A 35 4.14 -8.52 -0.90
CA PRO A 35 4.03 -7.70 0.29
C PRO A 35 2.70 -6.96 0.34
N PHE A 36 2.09 -6.60 -0.80
CA PHE A 36 0.79 -5.92 -0.80
C PHE A 36 -0.33 -6.84 -0.32
N VAL A 37 -0.28 -8.13 -0.65
CA VAL A 37 -1.26 -9.11 -0.18
C VAL A 37 -1.09 -9.35 1.32
N SER A 38 0.15 -9.55 1.76
CA SER A 38 0.47 -9.78 3.18
C SER A 38 0.02 -8.60 4.06
N GLU A 39 0.27 -7.36 3.62
CA GLU A 39 -0.12 -6.17 4.37
C GLU A 39 -1.65 -5.97 4.38
N MET A 40 -2.36 -6.31 3.29
CA MET A 40 -3.83 -6.33 3.29
C MET A 40 -4.40 -7.37 4.25
N ASP A 41 -3.77 -8.54 4.36
CA ASP A 41 -4.18 -9.55 5.34
C ASP A 41 -3.94 -9.08 6.77
N ARG A 42 -2.79 -8.46 7.05
CA ARG A 42 -2.53 -7.87 8.37
C ARG A 42 -3.58 -6.83 8.75
N MET A 43 -3.93 -5.91 7.84
CA MET A 43 -4.98 -4.92 8.08
C MET A 43 -6.35 -5.57 8.35
N ILE A 44 -6.71 -6.63 7.61
CA ILE A 44 -7.96 -7.36 7.84
C ILE A 44 -7.98 -8.02 9.23
N ASP A 45 -6.86 -8.59 9.65
CA ASP A 45 -6.73 -9.25 10.96
C ASP A 45 -6.77 -8.24 12.11
N GLU A 46 -6.07 -7.11 11.98
CA GLU A 46 -6.12 -5.99 12.94
C GLU A 46 -7.55 -5.48 13.13
N GLU A 47 -8.28 -5.24 12.04
CA GLU A 47 -9.68 -4.81 12.08
C GLU A 47 -10.61 -5.86 12.70
N ASN A 48 -10.35 -7.15 12.43
CA ASN A 48 -11.10 -8.24 13.03
C ASN A 48 -10.92 -8.26 14.56
N VAL A 49 -9.69 -8.08 15.06
CA VAL A 49 -9.40 -7.99 16.50
C VAL A 49 -10.11 -6.78 17.13
N ILE A 50 -10.03 -5.60 16.51
CA ILE A 50 -10.69 -4.37 17.00
C ILE A 50 -12.22 -4.58 17.08
N SER A 51 -12.82 -5.19 16.06
CA SER A 51 -14.27 -5.44 16.01
C SER A 51 -14.78 -6.37 17.11
N GLN A 52 -13.91 -7.23 17.66
CA GLN A 52 -14.25 -8.12 18.76
C GLN A 52 -14.24 -7.40 20.12
N GLY A 53 -13.45 -6.33 20.25
CA GLY A 53 -13.19 -5.61 21.51
C GLY A 53 -14.08 -4.39 21.81
N GLU A 54 -14.76 -3.79 20.81
CA GLU A 54 -15.50 -2.52 21.00
C GLU A 54 -16.94 -2.50 20.43
N THR A 55 -17.72 -1.50 20.84
CA THR A 55 -19.11 -1.22 20.45
C THR A 55 -19.24 -0.68 19.00
N THR A 56 -18.13 -0.30 18.36
CA THR A 56 -17.98 0.25 16.99
C THR A 56 -18.06 -0.81 15.86
N ARG A 57 -18.65 -1.98 16.16
CA ARG A 57 -18.71 -3.17 15.30
C ARG A 57 -19.08 -2.94 13.84
N ASP A 58 -20.00 -2.03 13.55
CA ASP A 58 -20.56 -1.91 12.20
C ASP A 58 -19.64 -1.15 11.24
N LEU A 59 -18.86 -0.19 11.73
CA LEU A 59 -17.89 0.52 10.90
C LEU A 59 -16.68 -0.36 10.60
N ASN A 60 -16.13 -1.04 11.61
CA ASN A 60 -15.02 -1.98 11.42
C ASN A 60 -15.41 -3.16 10.51
N LYS A 61 -16.64 -3.66 10.61
CA LYS A 61 -17.15 -4.68 9.68
C LYS A 61 -17.19 -4.18 8.24
N LYS A 62 -17.73 -2.98 8.00
CA LYS A 62 -17.77 -2.37 6.65
C LYS A 62 -16.36 -2.13 6.10
N LEU A 63 -15.43 -1.69 6.96
CA LEU A 63 -14.04 -1.51 6.59
C LEU A 63 -13.39 -2.86 6.22
N MET A 64 -13.55 -3.88 7.04
CA MET A 64 -13.07 -5.23 6.77
C MET A 64 -13.64 -5.80 5.45
N GLU A 65 -14.94 -5.63 5.20
CA GLU A 65 -15.56 -6.04 3.94
C GLU A 65 -14.95 -5.30 2.74
N LYS A 66 -14.73 -3.99 2.87
CA LYS A 66 -14.10 -3.20 1.83
C LYS A 66 -12.64 -3.62 1.59
N LEU A 67 -11.88 -3.90 2.65
CA LEU A 67 -10.51 -4.43 2.56
C LEU A 67 -10.46 -5.77 1.82
N LYS A 68 -11.39 -6.69 2.12
CA LYS A 68 -11.52 -7.98 1.40
C LYS A 68 -11.85 -7.79 -0.08
N GLN A 69 -12.72 -6.84 -0.41
CA GLN A 69 -13.03 -6.49 -1.80
C GLN A 69 -11.81 -5.91 -2.51
N LEU A 70 -11.07 -5.01 -1.87
CA LEU A 70 -9.85 -4.41 -2.42
C LEU A 70 -8.76 -5.46 -2.65
N LYS A 71 -8.57 -6.39 -1.70
CA LYS A 71 -7.65 -7.53 -1.84
C LYS A 71 -8.00 -8.39 -3.06
N THR A 72 -9.28 -8.74 -3.18
CA THR A 72 -9.78 -9.53 -4.33
C THR A 72 -9.54 -8.80 -5.65
N TYR A 73 -9.84 -7.50 -5.69
CA TYR A 73 -9.63 -6.67 -6.87
C TYR A 73 -8.15 -6.56 -7.25
N TYR A 74 -7.28 -6.32 -6.26
CA TYR A 74 -5.83 -6.30 -6.42
C TYR A 74 -5.31 -7.61 -7.03
N GLN A 75 -5.68 -8.75 -6.47
CA GLN A 75 -5.25 -10.07 -6.97
C GLN A 75 -5.73 -10.31 -8.40
N LYS A 76 -6.95 -9.87 -8.74
CA LYS A 76 -7.46 -9.92 -10.12
C LYS A 76 -6.60 -9.08 -11.07
N GLN A 77 -6.25 -7.85 -10.69
CA GLN A 77 -5.40 -6.97 -11.49
C GLN A 77 -3.98 -7.54 -11.67
N LYS A 78 -3.40 -8.09 -10.61
CA LYS A 78 -2.09 -8.77 -10.66
C LYS A 78 -2.12 -9.93 -11.66
N ASN A 79 -3.08 -10.85 -11.50
CA ASN A 79 -3.24 -12.00 -12.38
C ASN A 79 -3.47 -11.59 -13.85
N GLN A 80 -4.23 -10.52 -14.10
CA GLN A 80 -4.42 -9.98 -15.45
C GLN A 80 -3.11 -9.44 -16.05
N THR A 81 -2.33 -8.72 -15.24
CA THR A 81 -1.06 -8.15 -15.69
C THR A 81 -0.01 -9.24 -15.95
N GLU A 82 -0.03 -10.33 -15.18
CA GLU A 82 0.77 -11.53 -15.42
C GLU A 82 0.38 -12.27 -16.70
N ARG A 83 -0.92 -12.53 -16.89
CA ARG A 83 -1.45 -13.23 -18.08
C ARG A 83 -1.18 -12.50 -19.38
N ASN A 84 -1.27 -11.17 -19.36
CA ASN A 84 -1.07 -10.36 -20.56
C ASN A 84 0.41 -10.24 -20.95
N GLN A 85 1.34 -10.86 -20.20
CA GLN A 85 2.80 -10.73 -20.32
C GLN A 85 3.28 -9.27 -20.47
N SER A 86 2.42 -8.32 -20.12
CA SER A 86 2.68 -6.91 -20.30
C SER A 86 3.71 -6.56 -19.26
N THR A 87 4.94 -6.32 -19.72
CA THR A 87 5.96 -5.73 -18.87
C THR A 87 5.49 -4.34 -18.52
N SER A 88 4.93 -4.19 -17.32
CA SER A 88 4.72 -2.86 -16.73
C SER A 88 6.09 -2.18 -16.73
N ASN A 89 6.26 -1.20 -17.63
CA ASN A 89 7.49 -0.44 -17.73
C ASN A 89 7.53 0.53 -16.56
N LEU A 90 8.70 0.72 -15.97
CA LEU A 90 8.94 1.67 -14.88
C LEU A 90 8.38 3.07 -15.20
N ALA A 91 8.46 3.52 -16.46
CA ALA A 91 7.87 4.78 -16.90
C ALA A 91 6.34 4.84 -16.73
N GLU A 92 5.62 3.75 -17.01
CA GLU A 92 4.18 3.65 -16.79
C GLU A 92 3.83 3.73 -15.29
N ILE A 93 4.63 3.06 -14.46
CA ILE A 93 4.47 3.08 -13.00
C ILE A 93 4.68 4.49 -12.45
N TYR A 94 5.73 5.19 -12.88
CA TYR A 94 5.96 6.58 -12.46
C TYR A 94 4.83 7.52 -12.89
N ASN A 95 4.29 7.35 -14.09
CA ASN A 95 3.12 8.12 -14.52
C ASN A 95 1.91 7.88 -13.63
N LEU A 96 1.64 6.62 -13.27
CA LEU A 96 0.54 6.28 -12.34
C LEU A 96 0.78 6.85 -10.94
N LEU A 97 2.01 6.80 -10.43
CA LEU A 97 2.37 7.38 -9.13
C LEU A 97 2.19 8.91 -9.13
N ASN A 98 2.51 9.59 -10.23
CA ASN A 98 2.28 11.03 -10.35
C ASN A 98 0.79 11.39 -10.31
N VAL A 99 -0.07 10.59 -10.95
CA VAL A 99 -1.53 10.77 -10.86
C VAL A 99 -2.01 10.54 -9.43
N LEU A 100 -1.52 9.49 -8.76
CA LEU A 100 -1.87 9.20 -7.38
C LEU A 100 -1.42 10.30 -6.41
N ASN A 101 -0.27 10.93 -6.64
CA ASN A 101 0.21 12.05 -5.83
C ASN A 101 -0.68 13.30 -5.95
N GLY A 102 -1.49 13.39 -7.01
CA GLY A 102 -2.52 14.43 -7.14
C GLY A 102 -3.74 14.21 -6.24
N ILE A 103 -3.89 13.02 -5.63
CA ILE A 103 -5.01 12.70 -4.73
C ILE A 103 -4.66 13.23 -3.33
N PRO A 104 -5.45 14.15 -2.75
CA PRO A 104 -5.10 14.80 -1.48
C PRO A 104 -4.82 13.82 -0.34
N MET A 105 -5.66 12.79 -0.18
CA MET A 105 -5.49 11.77 0.85
C MET A 105 -4.16 11.00 0.67
N VAL A 106 -3.79 10.65 -0.55
CA VAL A 106 -2.55 9.93 -0.85
C VAL A 106 -1.34 10.82 -0.60
N SER A 107 -1.40 12.10 -1.00
CA SER A 107 -0.34 13.08 -0.73
C SER A 107 -0.06 13.19 0.76
N ILE A 108 -1.10 13.29 1.60
CA ILE A 108 -0.96 13.37 3.06
C ILE A 108 -0.24 12.13 3.61
N GLN A 109 -0.63 10.94 3.12
CA GLN A 109 0.00 9.69 3.54
C GLN A 109 1.47 9.60 3.11
N LEU A 110 1.79 10.03 1.88
CA LEU A 110 3.17 10.07 1.39
C LEU A 110 4.03 11.04 2.20
N ASP A 111 3.49 12.19 2.57
CA ASP A 111 4.22 13.16 3.40
C ASP A 111 4.43 12.63 4.83
N ALA A 112 3.45 11.93 5.40
CA ALA A 112 3.61 11.25 6.69
C ALA A 112 4.74 10.19 6.65
N ILE A 113 4.81 9.40 5.58
CA ILE A 113 5.89 8.42 5.37
C ILE A 113 7.25 9.12 5.26
N LYS A 114 7.36 10.20 4.47
CA LYS A 114 8.61 10.96 4.33
C LYS A 114 9.07 11.53 5.68
N ASN A 115 8.15 12.11 6.43
CA ASN A 115 8.44 12.67 7.76
C ASN A 115 8.91 11.58 8.73
N TYR A 116 8.28 10.41 8.71
CA TYR A 116 8.70 9.26 9.52
C TYR A 116 10.10 8.77 9.14
N GLN A 117 10.38 8.62 7.84
CA GLN A 117 11.70 8.22 7.34
C GLN A 117 12.78 9.22 7.73
N GLN A 118 12.51 10.52 7.61
CA GLN A 118 13.43 11.57 8.03
C GLN A 118 13.72 11.47 9.54
N THR A 119 12.69 11.30 10.36
CA THR A 119 12.83 11.13 11.81
C THR A 119 13.68 9.91 12.16
N LEU A 120 13.47 8.78 11.47
CA LEU A 120 14.23 7.54 11.67
C LEU A 120 15.71 7.70 11.27
N LEU A 121 16.00 8.42 10.18
CA LEU A 121 17.36 8.72 9.76
C LEU A 121 18.06 9.64 10.77
N GLU A 122 17.36 10.64 11.29
CA GLU A 122 17.88 11.55 12.32
C GLU A 122 18.13 10.86 13.66
N SER A 123 17.30 9.88 14.05
CA SER A 123 17.52 9.09 15.27
C SER A 123 18.72 8.15 15.13
N ASN A 124 18.86 7.48 13.99
CA ASN A 124 19.99 6.59 13.71
C ASN A 124 21.32 7.35 13.63
N GLN A 125 21.32 8.60 13.17
CA GLN A 125 22.51 9.45 13.17
C GLN A 125 22.93 9.87 14.60
N ARG A 126 21.97 10.14 15.50
CA ARG A 126 22.25 10.45 16.91
C ARG A 126 22.88 9.27 17.66
N ASP A 127 22.50 8.04 17.34
CA ASP A 127 23.05 6.84 17.98
C ASP A 127 24.50 6.54 17.55
N ILE A 128 24.89 6.90 16.32
CA ILE A 128 26.28 6.79 15.84
C ILE A 128 27.19 7.86 16.44
N SER A 129 26.66 9.07 16.70
CA SER A 129 27.41 10.16 17.33
C SER A 129 27.71 9.93 18.81
N THR A 130 26.91 9.13 19.52
CA THR A 130 27.13 8.80 20.93
C THR A 130 28.05 7.59 21.16
N THR A 131 28.27 6.75 20.14
CA THR A 131 29.19 5.59 20.25
C THR A 131 30.65 5.92 19.94
N LYS A 132 30.95 7.07 19.31
CA LYS A 132 32.34 7.49 19.00
C LYS A 132 33.01 8.32 20.11
N THR A 133 32.35 8.48 21.25
CA THR A 133 32.88 9.24 22.39
C THR A 133 32.86 8.37 23.66
N LYS A 134 33.59 7.27 23.64
CA LYS A 134 34.04 6.54 24.84
C LYS A 134 35.39 5.90 24.59
#